data_AF-A0A1G8QJ50-F1
#
_entry.id   AF-A0A1G8QJ50-F1
#
_cell.length_a   1.000
_cell.length_b   1.000
_cell.length_c   1.000
_cell.angle_alpha   90.00
_cell.angle_beta   90.00
_cell.angle_gamma   90.00
#
_symmetry.space_group_name_H-M   'P 1'
#
loop_
_entity.id
_entity.type
_entity.pdbx_description
1 polymer ?
#
loop_
_entity_poly.entity_id
_entity_poly.type
_entity_poly.pdbx_seq_one_letter_code
_entity_poly.pdbx_strand_id
1 'polypeptide(L)' 'MGNTDKKNTDNSALEKKQILLRLSPSLHSDLAKWAEDDFRSINGQIEYLLSEAVKKRKGTDQK' A
#
# COMPACT_ATOMS: atom_id res chain seq x y z
N MET A 1 19.25 -25.40 16.93
CA MET A 1 18.39 -26.33 16.16
C MET A 1 17.72 -25.51 15.05
N GLY A 2 18.18 -25.68 13.80
CA GLY A 2 17.47 -25.33 12.56
C GLY A 2 17.28 -23.85 12.19
N ASN A 3 18.18 -23.31 11.37
CA ASN A 3 17.86 -22.23 10.42
C ASN A 3 16.65 -22.63 9.56
N THR A 4 15.82 -21.66 9.16
CA THR A 4 15.39 -21.59 7.76
C THR A 4 15.24 -20.13 7.34
N ASP A 5 16.34 -19.60 6.83
CA ASP A 5 16.33 -18.66 5.72
C ASP A 5 15.43 -19.24 4.62
N LYS A 6 14.25 -18.65 4.40
CA LYS A 6 13.56 -18.78 3.12
C LYS A 6 13.96 -17.61 2.26
N LYS A 7 14.96 -17.85 1.41
CA LYS A 7 15.16 -17.12 0.16
C LYS A 7 13.83 -17.08 -0.59
N ASN A 8 13.42 -15.89 -1.01
CA ASN A 8 12.44 -15.70 -2.08
C ASN A 8 13.11 -14.73 -3.05
N THR A 9 14.03 -15.22 -3.89
CA THR A 9 13.88 -15.27 -5.36
C THR A 9 13.53 -13.93 -5.97
N ASP A 10 14.51 -13.37 -6.70
CA ASP A 10 14.43 -12.16 -7.52
C ASP A 10 13.11 -12.05 -8.28
N ASN A 11 12.25 -11.14 -7.81
CA ASN A 11 11.06 -10.68 -8.53
C ASN A 11 11.00 -9.16 -8.40
N SER A 12 12.06 -8.48 -8.85
CA SER A 12 12.28 -7.04 -8.67
C SER A 12 11.19 -6.13 -9.25
N ALA A 13 10.31 -6.66 -10.10
CA ALA A 13 9.12 -5.96 -10.62
C ALA A 13 7.84 -6.15 -9.76
N LEU A 14 7.83 -7.14 -8.85
CA LEU A 14 6.68 -7.49 -8.00
C LEU A 14 6.94 -7.25 -6.50
N GLU A 15 8.19 -6.97 -6.11
CA GLU A 15 8.50 -6.70 -4.71
C GLU A 15 7.98 -5.33 -4.26
N LYS A 16 6.83 -5.37 -3.58
CA LYS A 16 6.31 -4.23 -2.84
C LYS A 16 7.27 -3.90 -1.71
N LYS A 17 7.87 -2.70 -1.75
CA LYS A 17 8.71 -2.21 -0.66
C LYS A 17 7.89 -2.07 0.62
N GLN A 18 8.26 -2.81 1.66
CA GLN A 18 7.66 -2.67 2.98
C GLN A 18 8.22 -1.43 3.67
N ILE A 19 7.35 -0.49 4.03
CA ILE A 19 7.71 0.73 4.75
C ILE A 19 6.93 0.79 6.06
N LEU A 20 7.57 1.29 7.13
CA LEU A 20 6.88 1.61 8.36
C LEU A 20 6.20 2.97 8.18
N LEU A 21 4.86 2.96 8.06
CA LEU A 21 4.05 4.16 7.94
C LEU A 21 3.44 4.51 9.29
N ARG A 22 3.65 5.74 9.76
CA ARG A 22 3.01 6.26 10.97
C ARG A 22 1.78 7.05 10.58
N LEU A 23 0.61 6.62 11.06
CA LEU A 23 -0.68 7.27 10.84
C LEU A 23 -1.27 7.66 12.20
N SER A 24 -2.07 8.72 12.24
CA SER A 24 -2.91 8.96 13.41
C SER A 24 -3.98 7.85 13.51
N PRO A 25 -4.43 7.48 14.72
CA PRO A 25 -5.45 6.46 14.89
C PRO A 25 -6.77 6.78 14.16
N SER A 26 -7.16 8.06 14.15
CA SER A 26 -8.36 8.52 13.44
C SER A 26 -8.26 8.28 11.94
N LEU A 27 -7.14 8.68 11.32
CA LEU A 27 -6.93 8.50 9.90
C LEU A 27 -6.89 7.02 9.52
N HIS A 28 -6.24 6.18 10.34
CA HIS A 28 -6.25 4.74 10.12
C HIS A 28 -7.69 4.18 10.15
N SER A 29 -8.52 4.62 11.09
CA SER A 29 -9.91 4.20 11.19
C SER A 29 -10.73 4.61 9.96
N ASP A 30 -10.56 5.85 9.49
CA ASP A 30 -11.27 6.35 8.30
C ASP A 30 -10.86 5.58 7.05
N LEU A 31 -9.57 5.30 6.89
CA LEU A 31 -9.05 4.47 5.79
C LEU A 31 -9.54 3.02 5.87
N ALA A 32 -9.65 2.46 7.07
CA ALA A 32 -10.15 1.10 7.27
C ALA A 32 -11.62 0.98 6.87
N LYS A 33 -12.45 1.94 7.29
CA LYS A 33 -13.87 1.99 6.90
C LYS A 33 -14.04 2.13 5.40
N TRP A 34 -13.29 3.02 4.77
CA TRP A 34 -13.34 3.18 3.31
C TRP A 34 -12.89 1.90 2.59
N ALA A 35 -11.84 1.24 3.06
CA ALA A 35 -11.41 -0.04 2.49
C ALA A 35 -12.51 -1.11 2.60
N GLU A 36 -13.22 -1.16 3.72
CA GLU A 36 -14.36 -2.07 3.92
C GLU A 36 -15.51 -1.78 2.95
N ASP A 37 -15.87 -0.51 2.79
CA ASP A 37 -16.92 -0.06 1.84
C ASP A 37 -16.57 -0.46 0.39
N ASP A 38 -15.28 -0.43 0.02
CA ASP A 38 -14.76 -0.79 -1.31
C ASP A 38 -14.39 -2.29 -1.44
N PHE A 39 -14.69 -3.14 -0.44
CA PHE A 39 -14.31 -4.56 -0.36
C PHE A 39 -12.81 -4.81 -0.61
N ARG A 40 -11.96 -3.94 -0.07
CA ARG A 40 -10.50 -3.95 -0.23
C ARG A 40 -9.79 -4.11 1.11
N SER A 41 -8.55 -4.60 1.08
CA SER A 41 -7.67 -4.54 2.25
C SER A 41 -7.20 -3.10 2.52
N ILE A 42 -6.93 -2.79 3.79
CA ILE A 42 -6.39 -1.49 4.21
C ILE A 42 -5.09 -1.15 3.46
N ASN A 43 -4.18 -2.12 3.31
CA ASN A 43 -2.94 -1.92 2.57
C ASN A 43 -3.19 -1.62 1.09
N GLY A 44 -4.15 -2.31 0.46
CA GLY A 44 -4.55 -2.03 -0.91
C GLY A 44 -5.16 -0.63 -1.07
N GLN A 45 -5.93 -0.19 -0.07
CA GLN A 45 -6.51 1.15 -0.07
C GLN A 45 -5.46 2.24 0.06
N ILE A 46 -4.48 2.06 0.96
CA ILE A 46 -3.33 2.97 1.10
C ILE A 46 -2.53 3.03 -0.21
N GLU A 47 -2.24 1.88 -0.83
CA GLU A 47 -1.51 1.82 -2.10
C GLU A 47 -2.24 2.55 -3.23
N TYR A 48 -3.56 2.38 -3.33
CA TYR A 48 -4.40 3.09 -4.29
C TYR A 48 -4.32 4.60 -4.08
N LEU A 49 -4.52 5.08 -2.85
CA LEU A 49 -4.50 6.52 -2.55
C LEU A 49 -3.15 7.17 -2.83
N LEU A 50 -2.05 6.49 -2.48
CA LEU A 50 -0.70 6.96 -2.80
C LEU A 50 -0.46 6.99 -4.31
N SER A 51 -0.96 6.00 -5.04
CA SER A 51 -0.83 5.95 -6.51
C SER A 51 -1.59 7.09 -7.17
N GLU A 52 -2.83 7.33 -6.75
CA GLU A 52 -3.64 8.44 -7.26
C GLU A 52 -3.03 9.80 -6.90
N ALA A 53 -2.55 9.99 -5.68
CA ALA A 53 -1.87 11.21 -5.27
C ALA A 53 -0.62 11.50 -6.14
N VAL A 54 0.16 10.46 -6.47
CA VAL A 54 1.32 10.58 -7.36
C VAL A 54 0.91 10.89 -8.80
N LYS A 55 -0.11 10.22 -9.34
CA LYS A 55 -0.65 10.50 -10.69
C LYS A 55 -1.12 11.95 -10.81
N LYS A 56 -1.93 12.40 -9.84
CA LYS A 56 -2.44 13.76 -9.77
C LYS A 56 -1.31 14.79 -9.70
N ARG A 57 -0.27 14.53 -8.90
CA ARG A 57 0.93 15.37 -8.82
C ARG A 57 1.73 15.40 -10.13
N LYS A 58 1.82 14.28 -10.84
CA LYS A 58 2.50 14.19 -12.14
C LYS A 58 1.72 14.88 -13.27
N GLY A 59 0.50 15.36 -13.00
CA GLY A 59 -0.35 15.97 -14.02
C GLY A 59 -0.83 14.97 -15.07
N THR A 60 -0.78 13.66 -14.79
CA THR A 60 -1.25 12.63 -15.72
C THR A 60 -2.77 12.48 -15.74
N ASP A 61 -3.48 13.29 -14.94
CA ASP A 61 -4.96 13.39 -14.94
C ASP A 61 -5.48 14.32 -16.04
N GLN A 62 -4.68 14.57 -17.09
CA GLN A 62 -5.10 15.28 -18.30
C GLN A 62 -5.53 14.27 -19.38
N LYS A 63 -6.69 13.62 -19.20
CA LYS A 63 -7.65 13.32 -20.26
C LYS A 63 -8.94 12.69 -19.75
#